data_AF-L1JA49-F1
#
_entry.id   AF-L1JA49-F1
#
_cell.length_a   1.000
_cell.length_b   1.000
_cell.length_c   1.000
_cell.angle_alpha   90.00
_cell.angle_beta   90.00
_cell.angle_gamma   90.00
#
_symmetry.space_group_name_H-M   'P 1'
#
loop_
_entity.id
_entity.type
_entity.pdbx_description
1 polymer ?
#
loop_
_entity_poly.entity_id
_entity_poly.type
_entity_poly.pdbx_seq_one_letter_code
_entity_poly.pdbx_strand_id
1 'polypeptide(L)'
;FVREIAEDRKSFEDVKQKFTTFQIDSHRVDSKAPESFKRRPHPPPPAPKRLVFFSWWFEEAVKKYIELRYDMEAKNFQIILNKSVALRDVKIAGRDGEQLQCWDLFVGQKIDVLGKPTTLMQASHSTLMWLEYHSRRLLKKALEIENEIMQFKPIPDIIHRMLQTRNLANGNLSLRWIMRHISMLTTQLYRIKPSDAH
;
A
#
# COMPACT_ATOMS: atom_id res chain seq x y z
N PHE A 1 -43.04 -31.33 -4.35
CA PHE A 1 -42.17 -30.88 -5.44
C PHE A 1 -42.76 -29.81 -6.37
N VAL A 2 -44.09 -29.66 -6.54
CA VAL A 2 -44.66 -28.57 -7.38
C VAL A 2 -45.01 -27.29 -6.59
N ARG A 3 -45.17 -27.36 -5.25
CA ARG A 3 -45.49 -26.19 -4.42
C ARG A 3 -44.30 -25.27 -4.10
N GLU A 4 -43.09 -25.81 -3.99
CA GLU A 4 -41.87 -25.07 -3.62
C GLU A 4 -41.38 -24.11 -4.73
N ILE A 5 -41.58 -24.48 -6.01
CA ILE A 5 -41.18 -23.66 -7.17
C ILE A 5 -42.09 -22.42 -7.35
N ALA A 6 -43.32 -22.45 -6.84
CA ALA A 6 -44.26 -21.36 -6.96
C ALA A 6 -44.00 -20.23 -5.95
N GLU A 7 -43.48 -20.55 -4.76
CA GLU A 7 -43.16 -19.57 -3.71
C GLU A 7 -41.90 -18.76 -4.06
N ASP A 8 -40.90 -19.39 -4.69
CA ASP A 8 -39.68 -18.73 -5.16
C ASP A 8 -39.92 -17.77 -6.36
N ARG A 9 -40.95 -18.02 -7.18
CA ARG A 9 -41.32 -17.08 -8.24
C ARG A 9 -41.97 -15.81 -7.71
N LYS A 10 -42.77 -15.92 -6.64
CA LYS A 10 -43.43 -14.78 -6.00
C LYS A 10 -42.42 -13.87 -5.28
N SER A 11 -41.42 -14.46 -4.62
CA SER A 11 -40.35 -13.71 -3.95
C SER A 11 -39.45 -12.96 -4.95
N PHE A 12 -39.23 -13.51 -6.15
CA PHE A 12 -38.47 -12.84 -7.21
C PHE A 12 -39.23 -11.69 -7.90
N GLU A 13 -40.57 -11.77 -8.02
CA GLU A 13 -41.38 -10.69 -8.60
C GLU A 13 -41.51 -9.48 -7.65
N ASP A 14 -41.63 -9.71 -6.33
CA ASP A 14 -41.67 -8.63 -5.33
C ASP A 14 -40.34 -7.87 -5.21
N VAL A 15 -39.21 -8.51 -5.52
CA VAL A 15 -37.89 -7.85 -5.52
C VAL A 15 -37.68 -6.99 -6.78
N LYS A 16 -38.30 -7.35 -7.92
CA LYS A 16 -38.25 -6.52 -9.14
C LYS A 16 -38.99 -5.20 -8.99
N GLN A 17 -40.03 -5.12 -8.15
CA GLN A 17 -40.75 -3.87 -7.89
C GLN A 17 -39.99 -2.86 -7.02
N LYS A 18 -38.86 -3.25 -6.40
CA LYS A 18 -38.04 -2.34 -5.57
C LYS A 18 -36.91 -1.63 -6.30
N PHE A 19 -36.81 -1.78 -7.62
CA PHE A 19 -36.00 -0.88 -8.44
C PHE A 19 -36.90 0.21 -9.00
N THR A 20 -37.02 1.31 -8.27
CA THR A 20 -37.51 2.57 -8.84
C THR A 20 -36.51 3.00 -9.91
N THR A 21 -36.87 2.79 -11.17
CA THR A 21 -36.25 3.45 -12.32
C THR A 21 -36.34 4.95 -12.07
N PHE A 22 -35.20 5.58 -11.74
CA PHE A 22 -35.11 7.04 -11.79
C PHE A 22 -35.35 7.45 -13.24
N GLN A 23 -36.47 8.11 -13.51
CA GLN A 23 -36.67 8.76 -14.80
C GLN A 23 -35.72 9.94 -14.87
N ILE A 24 -34.71 9.82 -15.72
CA ILE A 24 -33.79 10.91 -16.01
C ILE A 24 -34.52 11.81 -16.99
N ASP A 25 -35.02 12.93 -16.49
CA ASP A 25 -35.64 13.98 -17.29
C ASP A 25 -34.57 14.60 -18.20
N SER A 26 -34.67 14.39 -19.52
CA SER A 26 -33.61 14.69 -20.48
C SER A 26 -33.37 16.19 -20.72
N HIS A 27 -34.11 17.06 -20.04
CA HIS A 27 -34.04 18.52 -20.22
C HIS A 27 -33.57 19.31 -18.98
N ARG A 28 -33.08 18.64 -17.93
CA ARG A 28 -32.50 19.31 -16.76
C ARG A 28 -31.11 18.76 -16.46
N VAL A 29 -30.09 19.39 -17.04
CA VAL A 29 -28.70 19.19 -16.60
C VAL A 29 -28.52 20.03 -15.34
N ASP A 30 -28.82 19.44 -14.18
CA ASP A 30 -28.42 20.03 -12.90
C ASP A 30 -26.90 19.90 -12.77
N SER A 31 -26.18 20.93 -13.24
CA SER A 31 -24.71 20.99 -13.35
C SER A 31 -23.95 21.02 -12.02
N LYS A 32 -24.61 20.72 -10.89
CA LYS A 32 -23.95 20.63 -9.58
C LYS A 32 -24.10 19.20 -9.07
N ALA A 33 -22.98 18.47 -9.12
CA ALA A 33 -22.83 17.22 -8.39
C ALA A 33 -23.27 17.44 -6.93
N PRO A 34 -24.14 16.59 -6.36
CA PRO A 34 -24.60 16.77 -4.99
C PRO A 34 -23.39 16.75 -4.04
N GLU A 35 -23.29 17.74 -3.16
CA GLU A 35 -22.23 17.91 -2.15
C GLU A 35 -22.05 16.68 -1.23
N SER A 36 -22.98 15.73 -1.26
CA SER A 36 -22.99 14.49 -0.48
C SER A 36 -21.95 13.45 -0.95
N PHE A 37 -21.27 13.66 -2.09
CA PHE A 37 -20.12 12.84 -2.50
C PHE A 37 -18.77 13.44 -2.12
N LYS A 38 -18.68 14.23 -1.04
CA LYS A 38 -17.40 14.35 -0.32
C LYS A 38 -17.02 12.95 0.18
N ARG A 39 -16.25 12.22 -0.62
CA ARG A 39 -15.80 10.84 -0.32
C ARG A 39 -15.25 10.86 1.10
N ARG A 40 -15.97 10.20 2.03
CA ARG A 40 -15.43 9.96 3.36
C ARG A 40 -14.06 9.31 3.17
N PRO A 41 -13.01 9.75 3.87
CA PRO A 41 -11.72 9.09 3.77
C PRO A 41 -11.95 7.60 4.03
N HIS A 42 -11.52 6.75 3.10
CA HIS A 42 -11.66 5.31 3.27
C HIS A 42 -11.02 4.94 4.61
N PRO A 43 -11.70 4.14 5.45
CA PRO A 43 -11.13 3.71 6.71
C PRO A 43 -9.76 3.06 6.44
N PRO A 44 -8.77 3.29 7.31
CA PRO A 44 -7.46 2.67 7.14
C PRO A 44 -7.63 1.16 7.01
N PRO A 45 -6.90 0.50 6.10
CA PRO A 45 -6.94 -0.94 6.02
C PRO A 45 -6.52 -1.52 7.37
N PRO A 46 -7.15 -2.62 7.82
CA PRO A 46 -6.74 -3.27 9.05
C PRO A 46 -5.26 -3.61 8.97
N ALA A 47 -4.50 -3.29 10.03
CA ALA A 47 -3.09 -3.62 10.09
C ALA A 47 -2.94 -5.14 9.94
N PRO A 48 -2.25 -5.63 8.89
CA PRO A 48 -2.11 -7.06 8.70
C PRO A 48 -1.24 -7.61 9.82
N LYS A 49 -1.60 -8.77 10.37
CA LYS A 49 -0.76 -9.46 11.38
C LYS A 49 0.64 -9.75 10.82
N ARG A 50 0.72 -10.01 9.51
CA ARG A 50 1.96 -10.32 8.79
C ARG A 50 1.99 -9.67 7.43
N LEU A 51 3.16 -9.18 7.03
CA LEU A 51 3.44 -8.85 5.64
C LEU A 51 3.92 -10.11 4.93
N VAL A 52 3.38 -10.39 3.75
CA VAL A 52 3.67 -11.61 2.99
C VAL A 52 4.10 -11.25 1.58
N PHE A 53 5.28 -11.73 1.20
CA PHE A 53 5.88 -11.52 -0.10
C PHE A 53 6.21 -12.85 -0.76
N PHE A 54 6.14 -12.89 -2.08
CA PHE A 54 6.43 -14.06 -2.90
C PHE A 54 7.58 -13.77 -3.84
N SER A 55 8.44 -14.77 -4.01
CA SER A 55 9.53 -14.74 -4.97
C SER A 55 9.90 -16.15 -5.42
N TRP A 56 10.86 -16.23 -6.33
CA TRP A 56 11.45 -17.47 -6.76
C TRP A 56 12.86 -17.24 -7.32
N TRP A 57 13.69 -18.29 -7.31
CA TRP A 57 14.96 -18.35 -8.02
C TRP A 57 15.13 -19.71 -8.70
N PHE A 58 16.15 -19.85 -9.55
CA PHE A 58 16.55 -21.14 -10.11
C PHE A 58 17.72 -21.73 -9.33
N GLU A 59 17.60 -22.99 -8.98
CA GLU A 59 18.66 -23.80 -8.36
C GLU A 59 18.71 -25.12 -9.10
N GLU A 60 19.86 -25.43 -9.70
CA GLU A 60 20.06 -26.66 -10.50
C GLU A 60 18.99 -26.84 -11.60
N ALA A 61 18.69 -25.75 -12.34
CA ALA A 61 17.62 -25.67 -13.34
C ALA A 61 16.18 -25.88 -12.81
N VAL A 62 16.00 -26.04 -11.49
CA VAL A 62 14.69 -26.16 -10.85
C VAL A 62 14.28 -24.83 -10.23
N LYS A 63 13.05 -24.41 -10.50
CA LYS A 63 12.48 -23.21 -9.89
C LYS A 63 12.13 -23.47 -8.42
N LYS A 64 12.71 -22.68 -7.52
CA LYS A 64 12.43 -22.70 -6.08
C LYS A 64 11.54 -21.51 -5.74
N TYR A 65 10.37 -21.78 -5.20
CA TYR A 65 9.44 -20.75 -4.74
C TYR A 65 9.68 -20.42 -3.28
N ILE A 66 9.63 -19.14 -2.96
CA ILE A 66 9.69 -18.67 -1.59
C ILE A 66 8.49 -17.80 -1.23
N GLU A 67 8.09 -17.94 0.01
CA GLU A 67 7.17 -17.04 0.67
C GLU A 67 7.88 -16.47 1.91
N LEU A 68 8.10 -15.16 1.88
CA LEU A 68 8.64 -14.41 3.00
C LEU A 68 7.48 -13.83 3.81
N ARG A 69 7.47 -14.10 5.11
CA ARG A 69 6.52 -13.54 6.07
C ARG A 69 7.27 -12.71 7.09
N TYR A 70 6.81 -11.49 7.32
CA TYR A 70 7.29 -10.64 8.41
C TYR A 70 6.17 -10.49 9.44
N ASP A 71 6.42 -10.90 10.67
CA ASP A 71 5.47 -10.73 11.76
C ASP A 71 5.53 -9.30 12.31
N MET A 72 4.39 -8.61 12.29
CA MET A 72 4.34 -7.20 12.69
C MET A 72 4.50 -7.00 14.20
N GLU A 73 4.15 -8.00 15.00
CA GLU A 73 4.21 -7.95 16.46
C GLU A 73 5.57 -8.47 16.96
N ALA A 74 5.95 -9.67 16.54
CA ALA A 74 7.22 -10.30 16.95
C ALA A 74 8.44 -9.71 16.24
N LYS A 75 8.26 -8.96 15.13
CA LYS A 75 9.32 -8.32 14.34
C LYS A 75 10.38 -9.29 13.80
N ASN A 76 9.97 -10.52 13.53
CA ASN A 76 10.82 -11.59 13.00
C ASN A 76 10.41 -11.99 11.58
N PHE A 77 11.32 -12.67 10.86
CA PHE A 77 11.02 -13.24 9.56
C PHE A 77 10.77 -14.74 9.66
N GLN A 78 9.81 -15.19 8.86
CA GLN A 78 9.59 -16.59 8.54
C GLN A 78 9.73 -16.77 7.03
N ILE A 79 10.48 -17.78 6.60
CA ILE A 79 10.65 -18.13 5.20
C ILE A 79 10.05 -19.51 4.97
N ILE A 80 9.19 -19.62 3.97
CA ILE A 80 8.62 -20.89 3.53
C ILE A 80 9.15 -21.21 2.15
N LEU A 81 9.87 -22.33 2.03
CA LEU A 81 10.43 -22.83 0.78
C LEU A 81 9.52 -23.93 0.22
N ASN A 82 9.10 -23.78 -1.04
CA ASN A 82 8.29 -24.74 -1.79
C ASN A 82 7.05 -25.27 -1.02
N LYS A 83 6.48 -24.45 -0.13
CA LYS A 83 5.34 -24.79 0.74
C LYS A 83 5.59 -25.90 1.78
N SER A 84 6.83 -26.38 1.93
CA SER A 84 7.14 -27.54 2.77
C SER A 84 8.05 -27.21 3.94
N VAL A 85 9.09 -26.40 3.70
CA VAL A 85 10.10 -26.08 4.73
C VAL A 85 9.85 -24.69 5.26
N ALA A 86 9.60 -24.57 6.57
CA ALA A 86 9.38 -23.29 7.23
C ALA A 86 10.54 -22.97 8.20
N LEU A 87 11.38 -22.03 7.83
CA LEU A 87 12.40 -21.46 8.72
C LEU A 87 11.78 -20.29 9.49
N ARG A 88 11.87 -20.31 10.82
CA ARG A 88 11.34 -19.27 11.70
C ARG A 88 12.48 -18.47 12.31
N ASP A 89 12.18 -17.27 12.79
CA ASP A 89 13.11 -16.39 13.50
C ASP A 89 14.38 -16.05 12.69
N VAL A 90 14.23 -15.98 11.37
CA VAL A 90 15.34 -15.65 10.48
C VAL A 90 15.63 -14.15 10.59
N LYS A 91 16.92 -13.80 10.69
CA LYS A 91 17.37 -12.41 10.63
C LYS A 91 17.80 -12.10 9.21
N ILE A 92 17.13 -11.13 8.59
CA ILE A 92 17.46 -10.64 7.26
C ILE A 92 18.02 -9.23 7.43
N ALA A 93 19.27 -9.05 7.05
CA ALA A 93 19.94 -7.75 7.11
C ALA A 93 19.82 -7.00 5.78
N GLY A 94 19.77 -5.67 5.87
CA GLY A 94 19.91 -4.78 4.74
C GLY A 94 21.37 -4.63 4.31
N ARG A 95 21.60 -3.74 3.33
CA ARG A 95 22.96 -3.41 2.88
C ARG A 95 23.78 -2.68 3.94
N ASP A 96 23.10 -2.00 4.84
CA ASP A 96 23.62 -1.31 6.00
C ASP A 96 23.98 -2.25 7.16
N GLY A 97 23.74 -3.57 7.03
CA GLY A 97 23.97 -4.56 8.08
C GLY A 97 22.88 -4.60 9.16
N GLU A 98 22.00 -3.59 9.17
CA GLU A 98 20.87 -3.51 10.07
C GLU A 98 19.77 -4.51 9.69
N GLN A 99 19.06 -5.02 10.68
CA GLN A 99 17.95 -5.92 10.44
C GLN A 99 16.81 -5.19 9.73
N LEU A 100 16.34 -5.74 8.60
CA LEU A 100 15.22 -5.18 7.86
C LEU A 100 13.94 -5.19 8.71
N GLN A 101 13.18 -4.12 8.60
CA GLN A 101 11.88 -3.96 9.26
C GLN A 101 10.76 -3.87 8.23
N CYS A 102 9.50 -3.87 8.68
CA CYS A 102 8.34 -3.70 7.80
C CYS A 102 8.44 -2.48 6.87
N TRP A 103 9.08 -1.39 7.31
CA TRP A 103 9.26 -0.17 6.52
C TRP A 103 10.24 -0.32 5.34
N ASP A 104 11.05 -1.37 5.36
CA ASP A 104 12.08 -1.67 4.37
C ASP A 104 11.61 -2.65 3.29
N LEU A 105 10.46 -3.31 3.52
CA LEU A 105 9.93 -4.35 2.65
C LEU A 105 8.96 -3.74 1.63
N PHE A 106 9.22 -4.00 0.35
CA PHE A 106 8.37 -3.56 -0.76
C PHE A 106 8.60 -4.46 -1.98
N VAL A 107 7.66 -4.46 -2.92
CA VAL A 107 7.77 -5.21 -4.17
C VAL A 107 8.92 -4.63 -5.02
N GLY A 108 9.85 -5.48 -5.43
CA GLY A 108 11.09 -5.10 -6.11
C GLY A 108 12.29 -4.94 -5.16
N GLN A 109 12.09 -5.03 -3.84
CA GLN A 109 13.20 -5.00 -2.90
C GLN A 109 14.09 -6.23 -3.06
N LYS A 110 15.41 -6.00 -3.12
CA LYS A 110 16.41 -7.07 -3.15
C LYS A 110 16.89 -7.34 -1.73
N ILE A 111 16.78 -8.60 -1.29
CA ILE A 111 17.19 -9.07 0.03
C ILE A 111 18.08 -10.31 -0.12
N ASP A 112 18.85 -10.62 0.91
CA ASP A 112 19.56 -11.90 0.98
C ASP A 112 18.72 -12.91 1.76
N VAL A 113 18.41 -14.04 1.13
CA VAL A 113 17.70 -15.16 1.73
C VAL A 113 18.62 -16.37 1.70
N LEU A 114 19.17 -16.74 2.86
CA LEU A 114 20.06 -17.91 3.01
C LEU A 114 21.31 -17.86 2.10
N GLY A 115 21.90 -16.67 1.91
CA GLY A 115 23.05 -16.47 1.02
C GLY A 115 22.68 -16.37 -0.46
N LYS A 116 21.39 -16.27 -0.79
CA LYS A 116 20.88 -16.12 -2.16
C LYS A 116 20.25 -14.73 -2.34
N PRO A 117 20.76 -13.92 -3.28
CA PRO A 117 20.15 -12.62 -3.59
C PRO A 117 18.76 -12.84 -4.22
N THR A 118 17.73 -12.39 -3.51
CA THR A 118 16.34 -12.64 -3.85
C THR A 118 15.56 -11.33 -3.96
N THR A 119 14.81 -11.15 -5.05
CA THR A 119 13.96 -9.96 -5.24
C THR A 119 12.54 -10.28 -4.82
N LEU A 120 11.92 -9.48 -3.97
CA LEU A 120 10.49 -9.65 -3.62
C LEU A 120 9.62 -9.32 -4.84
N MET A 121 9.10 -10.32 -5.53
CA MET A 121 8.45 -10.13 -6.84
C MET A 121 6.98 -9.75 -6.73
N GLN A 122 6.29 -10.28 -5.71
CA GLN A 122 4.88 -10.07 -5.47
C GLN A 122 4.61 -9.99 -3.97
N ALA A 123 3.42 -9.53 -3.61
CA ALA A 123 2.96 -9.47 -2.23
C ALA A 123 1.50 -9.90 -2.12
N SER A 124 1.08 -10.35 -0.93
CA SER A 124 -0.33 -10.65 -0.67
C SER A 124 -1.19 -9.39 -0.78
N HIS A 125 -2.48 -9.57 -1.05
CA HIS A 125 -3.42 -8.44 -1.15
C HIS A 125 -3.44 -7.57 0.12
N SER A 126 -3.44 -8.19 1.31
CA SER A 126 -3.37 -7.47 2.58
C SER A 126 -2.09 -6.65 2.73
N THR A 127 -0.96 -7.18 2.26
CA THR A 127 0.34 -6.49 2.27
C THR A 127 0.33 -5.30 1.30
N LEU A 128 -0.23 -5.47 0.10
CA LEU A 128 -0.34 -4.39 -0.88
C LEU A 128 -1.23 -3.26 -0.37
N MET A 129 -2.38 -3.56 0.23
CA MET A 129 -3.25 -2.54 0.84
C MET A 129 -2.56 -1.77 1.96
N TRP A 130 -1.79 -2.47 2.80
CA TRP A 130 -1.00 -1.83 3.84
C TRP A 130 0.08 -0.91 3.27
N LEU A 131 0.87 -1.40 2.30
CA LEU A 131 1.92 -0.62 1.63
C LEU A 131 1.34 0.60 0.91
N GLU A 132 0.24 0.44 0.20
CA GLU A 132 -0.42 1.53 -0.54
C GLU A 132 -0.90 2.61 0.42
N TYR A 133 -1.63 2.22 1.48
CA TYR A 133 -2.14 3.15 2.48
C TYR A 133 -1.01 3.98 3.12
N HIS A 134 0.04 3.30 3.57
CA HIS A 134 1.17 3.98 4.22
C HIS A 134 1.98 4.81 3.24
N SER A 135 2.18 4.35 2.00
CA SER A 135 2.85 5.11 0.95
C SER A 135 2.11 6.41 0.64
N ARG A 136 0.79 6.35 0.43
CA ARG A 136 -0.04 7.54 0.18
C ARG A 136 0.00 8.52 1.33
N ARG A 137 -0.13 8.02 2.57
CA ARG A 137 -0.10 8.87 3.76
C ARG A 137 1.25 9.59 3.92
N LEU A 138 2.36 8.87 3.74
CA LEU A 138 3.70 9.44 3.86
C LEU A 138 4.00 10.41 2.72
N LEU A 139 3.67 10.07 1.47
CA LEU A 139 3.85 10.96 0.32
C LEU A 139 3.02 12.24 0.46
N LYS A 140 1.79 12.15 0.95
CA LYS A 140 0.98 13.35 1.21
C LYS A 140 1.65 14.28 2.23
N LYS A 141 2.16 13.74 3.33
CA LYS A 141 2.91 14.52 4.32
C LYS A 141 4.20 15.11 3.73
N ALA A 142 4.92 14.35 2.92
CA ALA A 142 6.12 14.82 2.25
C ALA A 142 5.80 15.97 1.27
N LEU A 143 4.68 15.89 0.55
CA LEU A 143 4.21 16.91 -0.38
C LEU A 143 3.82 18.21 0.35
N GLU A 144 3.16 18.11 1.50
CA GLU A 144 2.83 19.27 2.33
C GLU A 144 4.10 20.07 2.71
N ILE A 145 5.15 19.36 3.12
CA ILE A 145 6.44 19.98 3.49
C ILE A 145 7.17 20.50 2.24
N GLU A 146 7.15 19.76 1.13
CA GLU A 146 7.74 20.18 -0.16
C GLU A 146 7.11 21.51 -0.61
N ASN A 147 5.78 21.60 -0.59
CA ASN A 147 5.05 22.82 -0.92
C ASN A 147 5.34 23.98 0.03
N GLU A 148 5.50 23.74 1.34
CA GLU A 148 5.88 24.78 2.30
C GLU A 148 7.28 25.32 1.99
N ILE A 149 8.27 24.45 1.74
CA ILE A 149 9.63 24.87 1.37
C ILE A 149 9.64 25.67 0.06
N MET A 150 8.83 25.26 -0.93
CA MET A 150 8.73 25.96 -2.22
C MET A 150 8.28 27.41 -2.10
N GLN A 151 7.58 27.79 -1.02
CA GLN A 151 7.22 29.20 -0.76
C GLN A 151 8.44 30.08 -0.46
N PHE A 152 9.49 29.50 0.10
CA PHE A 152 10.72 30.21 0.46
C PHE A 152 11.83 30.03 -0.58
N LYS A 153 11.94 28.85 -1.17
CA LYS A 153 12.99 28.51 -2.13
C LYS A 153 12.54 27.43 -3.12
N PRO A 154 12.81 27.60 -4.43
CA PRO A 154 12.53 26.54 -5.40
C PRO A 154 13.38 25.29 -5.10
N ILE A 155 12.69 24.15 -5.00
CA ILE A 155 13.30 22.82 -4.83
C ILE A 155 12.74 21.86 -5.89
N PRO A 156 13.44 20.76 -6.19
CA PRO A 156 12.90 19.74 -7.10
C PRO A 156 11.58 19.14 -6.56
N ASP A 157 10.56 19.06 -7.41
CA ASP A 157 9.21 18.55 -7.09
C ASP A 157 9.16 17.00 -7.12
N ILE A 158 10.06 16.36 -6.39
CA ILE A 158 10.23 14.90 -6.41
C ILE A 158 8.96 14.19 -5.96
N ILE A 159 8.36 14.63 -4.86
CA ILE A 159 7.18 13.99 -4.29
C ILE A 159 5.97 14.18 -5.18
N HIS A 160 5.79 15.40 -5.70
CA HIS A 160 4.73 15.70 -6.67
C HIS A 160 4.81 14.77 -7.89
N ARG A 161 5.99 14.64 -8.52
CA ARG A 161 6.19 13.71 -9.65
C ARG A 161 5.93 12.25 -9.27
N MET A 162 6.34 11.81 -8.09
CA MET A 162 6.10 10.43 -7.63
C MET A 162 4.61 10.12 -7.51
N LEU A 163 3.81 11.05 -6.98
CA LEU A 163 2.36 10.88 -6.85
C LEU A 163 1.64 10.82 -8.20
N GLN A 164 2.16 11.49 -9.23
CA GLN A 164 1.58 11.47 -10.58
C GLN A 164 2.00 10.25 -11.40
N THR A 165 3.24 9.80 -11.25
CA THR A 165 3.84 8.80 -12.16
C THR A 165 3.77 7.37 -11.62
N ARG A 166 3.74 7.18 -10.30
CA ARG A 166 3.83 5.84 -9.70
C ARG A 166 2.45 5.25 -9.43
N ASN A 167 2.27 4.01 -9.88
CA ASN A 167 1.20 3.16 -9.38
C ASN A 167 1.55 2.62 -7.98
N LEU A 168 1.02 3.29 -6.95
CA LEU A 168 1.26 2.92 -5.55
C LEU A 168 0.60 1.59 -5.15
N ALA A 169 -0.42 1.13 -5.89
CA ALA A 169 -1.11 -0.13 -5.60
C ALA A 169 -0.20 -1.36 -5.80
N ASN A 170 0.86 -1.22 -6.59
CA ASN A 170 1.84 -2.29 -6.81
C ASN A 170 2.80 -2.50 -5.63
N GLY A 171 2.74 -1.64 -4.60
CA GLY A 171 3.57 -1.78 -3.40
C GLY A 171 5.08 -1.68 -3.67
N ASN A 172 5.49 -0.94 -4.70
CA ASN A 172 6.87 -0.89 -5.20
C ASN A 172 7.74 0.23 -4.61
N LEU A 173 7.37 0.75 -3.44
CA LEU A 173 7.99 1.92 -2.84
C LEU A 173 8.47 1.61 -1.42
N SER A 174 9.74 1.93 -1.15
CA SER A 174 10.31 1.83 0.19
C SER A 174 9.69 2.90 1.10
N LEU A 175 8.96 2.48 2.13
CA LEU A 175 8.40 3.40 3.12
C LEU A 175 9.51 4.09 3.92
N ARG A 176 10.59 3.37 4.26
CA ARG A 176 11.76 3.95 4.94
C ARG A 176 12.39 5.08 4.13
N TRP A 177 12.47 4.94 2.80
CA TRP A 177 12.98 6.02 1.96
C TRP A 177 12.12 7.28 2.09
N ILE A 178 10.78 7.15 2.04
CA ILE A 178 9.88 8.30 2.18
C ILE A 178 10.04 8.93 3.57
N MET A 179 10.13 8.12 4.63
CA MET A 179 10.35 8.60 5.99
C MET A 179 11.66 9.38 6.12
N ARG A 180 12.76 8.86 5.57
CA ARG A 180 14.06 9.56 5.53
C ARG A 180 13.96 10.87 4.74
N HIS A 181 13.23 10.86 3.63
CA HIS A 181 12.99 12.06 2.82
C HIS A 181 12.18 13.12 3.59
N ILE A 182 11.12 12.73 4.31
CA ILE A 182 10.37 13.61 5.20
C ILE A 182 11.28 14.23 6.26
N SER A 183 12.12 13.42 6.93
CA SER A 183 13.06 13.94 7.94
C SER A 183 14.04 14.96 7.34
N MET A 184 14.55 14.69 6.14
CA MET A 184 15.41 15.61 5.40
C MET A 184 14.70 16.93 5.07
N LEU A 185 13.50 16.86 4.46
CA LEU A 185 12.70 18.05 4.14
C LEU A 185 12.35 18.85 5.40
N THR A 186 11.95 18.16 6.47
CA THR A 186 11.64 18.79 7.76
C THR A 186 12.84 19.55 8.31
N THR A 187 14.04 18.95 8.23
CA THR A 187 15.29 19.61 8.65
C THR A 187 15.61 20.84 7.80
N GLN A 188 15.38 20.76 6.49
CA GLN A 188 15.56 21.90 5.59
C GLN A 188 14.57 23.02 5.91
N LEU A 189 13.30 22.69 6.11
CA LEU A 189 12.28 23.66 6.47
C LEU A 189 12.63 24.40 7.76
N TYR A 190 13.04 23.69 8.82
CA TYR A 190 13.48 24.32 10.08
C TYR A 190 14.69 25.24 9.93
N ARG A 191 15.57 25.00 8.95
CA ARG A 191 16.71 25.90 8.69
C ARG A 191 16.28 27.18 7.96
N ILE A 192 15.23 27.11 7.15
CA ILE A 192 14.75 28.22 6.31
C ILE A 192 13.73 29.07 7.07
N LYS A 193 12.93 28.43 7.93
CA LYS A 193 12.01 29.08 8.85
C LYS A 193 12.68 29.13 10.22
N PRO A 194 13.59 30.10 10.48
CA PRO A 194 14.01 30.35 11.84
C PRO A 194 12.72 30.60 12.62
N SER A 195 12.57 29.91 13.75
CA SER A 195 11.46 30.18 14.66
C SER A 195 11.45 31.69 14.89
N ASP A 196 10.34 32.36 14.61
CA ASP A 196 10.06 33.69 15.15
C ASP A 196 10.07 33.52 16.68
N ALA A 197 11.27 33.56 17.24
CA ALA A 197 11.54 33.65 18.66
C ALA A 197 11.87 35.13 18.89
N HIS A 198 10.82 35.95 18.90
CA HIS A 198 10.50 36.97 19.90
C HIS A 198 9.29 37.80 19.44
#